data_AF-A0A9X4ECY2-F1
#
_entry.id   AF-A0A9X4ECY2-F1
#
_cell.length_a   1.000
_cell.length_b   1.000
_cell.length_c   1.000
_cell.angle_alpha   90.00
_cell.angle_beta   90.00
_cell.angle_gamma   90.00
#
_symmetry.space_group_name_H-M   'P 1'
#
loop_
_entity.id
_entity.type
_entity.pdbx_description
1 polymer ?
#
loop_
_entity_poly.entity_id
_entity_poly.type
_entity_poly.pdbx_seq_one_letter_code
_entity_poly.pdbx_strand_id
1 'polypeptide(L)'
;MANCYFISCHRACDQVADLFRFIYRPEHLYVVHCDPKAPADLRDLVMRLAARFPNVVALPSQPCSWGGYSLVAAALRALEAALAGGHAWSHFFWLSEQHLPLFGQDDARWTLEPGWSYSDAVPVTTMDPAGQADALHRFSLDFRELPGVGPFGTEAVTLDAAVRRGLCHGSNWIVLARPHAAAILALAATPEVAAPFARSCMTDETMLQTLLVAVADGAVRRHNATFVAWPYLSGSPDMLCTRQNILAARGQGHLFIRKRPAELTPETREELEATAAFSDAALAGLLAEVAGGGPAADLWPLAQQLSKHIVASVDGRAGAYAFHLFDSVNIGNVPLFYITVTPVAAAGAPADLRLCVLSQDLRTFKLVVAVHASAAGDKTGGWAPVAVGPYRAHPLRVRVFDLFMEREVRVEEGPDAGFVTLGTDGDVSGLIDAIHRHLDRVDALAQVSGTA
;
A
#
# COMPACT_ATOMS: atom_id res chain seq x y z
N MET A 1 12.13 26.78 11.19
CA MET A 1 11.38 26.91 9.91
C MET A 1 10.19 25.97 9.99
N ALA A 2 9.07 26.28 9.32
CA ALA A 2 7.92 25.37 9.32
C ALA A 2 8.15 24.16 8.39
N ASN A 3 7.53 23.03 8.74
CA ASN A 3 7.52 21.79 7.96
C ASN A 3 6.08 21.44 7.55
N CYS A 4 5.94 20.64 6.49
CA CYS A 4 4.70 20.00 6.08
C CYS A 4 4.80 18.49 6.33
N TYR A 5 3.85 17.93 7.06
CA TYR A 5 3.78 16.50 7.34
C TYR A 5 2.59 15.89 6.60
N PHE A 6 2.87 15.04 5.62
CA PHE A 6 1.86 14.18 5.02
C PHE A 6 1.76 12.88 5.81
N ILE A 7 0.61 12.65 6.45
CA ILE A 7 0.34 11.46 7.25
C ILE A 7 -0.67 10.61 6.48
N SER A 8 -0.22 9.49 5.91
CA SER A 8 -1.10 8.45 5.36
C SER A 8 -1.42 7.42 6.45
N CYS A 9 -2.70 7.21 6.76
CA CYS A 9 -3.13 6.32 7.84
C CYS A 9 -4.27 5.39 7.43
N HIS A 10 -4.33 4.21 8.04
CA HIS A 10 -5.32 3.19 7.66
C HIS A 10 -5.73 2.22 8.78
N ARG A 11 -5.11 2.24 9.97
CA ARG A 11 -5.39 1.21 10.99
C ARG A 11 -5.45 1.71 12.43
N ALA A 12 -4.47 2.48 12.90
CA ALA A 12 -4.27 2.67 14.34
C ALA A 12 -4.62 4.09 14.80
N CYS A 13 -5.82 4.25 15.37
CA CYS A 13 -6.36 5.52 15.86
C CYS A 13 -5.45 6.17 16.93
N ASP A 14 -5.03 5.38 17.92
CA ASP A 14 -4.11 5.78 18.98
C ASP A 14 -2.76 6.26 18.44
N GLN A 15 -2.21 5.58 17.44
CA GLN A 15 -0.92 5.94 16.87
C GLN A 15 -0.99 7.24 16.05
N VAL A 16 -2.11 7.50 15.36
CA VAL A 16 -2.34 8.79 14.69
C VAL A 16 -2.47 9.92 15.71
N ALA A 17 -3.26 9.72 16.76
CA ALA A 17 -3.41 10.71 17.82
C ALA A 17 -2.05 11.05 18.46
N ASP A 18 -1.30 10.03 18.88
CA ASP A 18 0.03 10.19 19.48
C ASP A 18 1.02 10.87 18.52
N LEU A 19 1.12 10.40 17.27
CA LEU A 19 2.01 11.02 16.29
C LEU A 19 1.69 12.51 16.15
N PHE A 20 0.41 12.84 15.95
CA PHE A 20 -0.04 14.23 15.84
C PHE A 20 0.35 15.05 17.08
N ARG A 21 0.10 14.53 18.29
CA ARG A 21 0.48 15.17 19.57
C ARG A 21 1.98 15.45 19.65
N PHE A 22 2.81 14.48 19.26
CA PHE A 22 4.27 14.59 19.36
C PHE A 22 4.85 15.58 18.35
N ILE A 23 4.24 15.72 17.17
CA ILE A 23 4.76 16.58 16.11
C ILE A 23 4.00 17.91 15.95
N TYR A 24 2.88 18.13 16.63
CA TYR A 24 2.04 19.31 16.41
C TYR A 24 2.77 20.61 16.80
N ARG A 25 2.83 21.56 15.88
CA ARG A 25 3.15 22.96 16.14
C ARG A 25 2.28 23.83 15.22
N PRO A 26 1.78 24.99 15.68
CA PRO A 26 0.86 25.82 14.90
C PRO A 26 1.48 26.37 13.60
N GLU A 27 2.79 26.51 13.53
CA GLU A 27 3.50 26.97 12.33
C GLU A 27 3.64 25.89 11.24
N HIS A 28 3.53 24.61 11.59
CA HIS A 28 3.62 23.50 10.64
C HIS A 28 2.31 23.32 9.87
N LEU A 29 2.37 22.58 8.76
CA LEU A 29 1.21 22.14 7.99
C LEU A 29 1.07 20.61 8.12
N TYR A 30 -0.15 20.13 8.31
CA TYR A 30 -0.45 18.70 8.35
C TYR A 30 -1.43 18.36 7.24
N VAL A 31 -1.04 17.48 6.33
CA VAL A 31 -1.92 16.92 5.32
C VAL A 31 -2.17 15.47 5.69
N VAL A 32 -3.42 15.08 5.87
CA VAL A 32 -3.77 13.75 6.37
C VAL A 32 -4.63 13.04 5.34
N HIS A 33 -4.19 11.86 4.91
CA HIS A 33 -5.03 10.92 4.17
C HIS A 33 -5.42 9.77 5.09
N CYS A 34 -6.72 9.53 5.22
CA CYS A 34 -7.25 8.37 5.91
C CYS A 34 -7.88 7.43 4.87
N ASP A 35 -7.33 6.22 4.76
CA ASP A 35 -7.87 5.19 3.88
C ASP A 35 -9.32 4.86 4.29
N PRO A 36 -10.28 4.74 3.35
CA PRO A 36 -11.66 4.42 3.69
C PRO A 36 -11.81 3.08 4.42
N LYS A 37 -10.87 2.14 4.25
CA LYS A 37 -10.80 0.86 4.98
C LYS A 37 -10.44 1.02 6.46
N ALA A 38 -10.03 2.21 6.89
CA ALA A 38 -9.67 2.46 8.28
C ALA A 38 -10.86 2.23 9.22
N PRO A 39 -10.60 1.87 10.49
CA PRO A 39 -11.62 1.88 11.53
C PRO A 39 -12.38 3.23 11.62
N ALA A 40 -13.66 3.17 12.00
CA ALA A 40 -14.54 4.33 11.99
C ALA A 40 -14.09 5.45 12.94
N ASP A 41 -13.54 5.07 14.10
CA ASP A 41 -12.94 5.96 15.08
C ASP A 41 -11.72 6.71 14.51
N LEU A 42 -10.86 6.04 13.73
CA LEU A 42 -9.72 6.69 13.08
C LEU A 42 -10.20 7.69 12.02
N ARG A 43 -11.22 7.34 11.21
CA ARG A 43 -11.79 8.29 10.24
C ARG A 43 -12.40 9.51 10.95
N ASP A 44 -13.14 9.30 12.04
CA ASP A 44 -13.72 10.37 12.84
C ASP A 44 -12.64 11.27 13.46
N LEU A 45 -11.57 10.68 14.01
CA LEU A 45 -10.42 11.39 14.55
C LEU A 45 -9.83 12.36 13.50
N VAL A 46 -9.55 11.88 12.28
CA VAL A 46 -8.97 12.71 11.22
C VAL A 46 -9.88 13.88 10.84
N MET A 47 -11.19 13.64 10.75
CA MET A 47 -12.16 14.70 10.46
C MET A 47 -12.22 15.74 11.58
N ARG A 48 -12.21 15.30 12.85
CA ARG A 48 -12.21 16.23 13.99
C ARG A 48 -10.92 17.01 14.09
N LEU A 49 -9.76 16.41 13.79
CA LEU A 49 -8.48 17.11 13.73
C LEU A 49 -8.52 18.24 12.69
N ALA A 50 -8.98 17.94 11.47
CA ALA A 50 -9.09 18.94 10.40
C ALA A 50 -10.10 20.06 10.72
N ALA A 51 -11.21 19.73 11.40
CA ALA A 51 -12.18 20.73 11.84
C ALA A 51 -11.65 21.59 13.02
N ARG A 52 -10.83 21.01 13.91
CA ARG A 52 -10.36 21.68 15.13
C ARG A 52 -9.13 22.57 14.90
N PHE A 53 -8.24 22.17 14.00
CA PHE A 53 -6.93 22.77 13.81
C PHE A 53 -6.82 23.38 12.40
N PRO A 54 -6.62 24.70 12.26
CA PRO A 54 -6.67 25.38 10.96
C PRO A 54 -5.51 25.01 10.02
N ASN A 55 -4.43 24.45 10.57
CA ASN A 55 -3.26 23.97 9.83
C ASN A 55 -3.30 22.46 9.56
N VAL A 56 -4.47 21.83 9.68
CA VAL A 56 -4.69 20.42 9.35
C VAL A 56 -5.66 20.31 8.17
N VAL A 57 -5.22 19.63 7.11
CA VAL A 57 -5.99 19.38 5.89
C VAL A 57 -6.25 17.89 5.77
N ALA A 58 -7.51 17.47 5.92
CA ALA A 58 -7.93 16.11 5.60
C ALA A 58 -8.20 15.99 4.09
N LEU A 59 -7.46 15.11 3.40
CA LEU A 59 -7.72 14.81 2.00
C LEU A 59 -8.96 13.93 1.86
N PRO A 60 -9.75 14.08 0.78
CA PRO A 60 -10.81 13.12 0.46
C PRO A 60 -10.28 11.68 0.45
N SER A 61 -10.95 10.79 1.18
CA SER A 61 -10.57 9.38 1.28
C SER A 61 -10.57 8.70 -0.09
N GLN A 62 -9.57 7.86 -0.32
CA GLN A 62 -9.47 6.97 -1.48
C GLN A 62 -8.87 5.63 -1.02
N PRO A 63 -9.35 4.48 -1.52
CA PRO A 63 -8.75 3.19 -1.18
C PRO A 63 -7.31 3.14 -1.68
N CYS A 64 -6.37 2.84 -0.78
CA CYS A 64 -4.98 2.61 -1.13
C CYS A 64 -4.65 1.13 -1.00
N SER A 65 -3.84 0.64 -1.94
CA SER A 65 -3.43 -0.76 -1.97
C SER A 65 -1.95 -0.87 -1.68
N TRP A 66 -1.54 -1.93 -0.99
CA TRP A 66 -0.12 -2.22 -0.83
C TRP A 66 0.51 -2.45 -2.21
N GLY A 67 1.57 -1.70 -2.51
CA GLY A 67 2.21 -1.72 -3.83
C GLY A 67 1.39 -1.13 -4.97
N GLY A 68 0.23 -0.52 -4.69
CA GLY A 68 -0.59 0.14 -5.71
C GLY A 68 -0.08 1.54 -6.07
N TYR A 69 -0.42 2.01 -7.27
CA TYR A 69 -0.20 3.41 -7.66
C TYR A 69 -1.03 4.38 -6.81
N SER A 70 -2.13 3.92 -6.21
CA SER A 70 -2.95 4.69 -5.27
C SER A 70 -2.17 5.33 -4.12
N LEU A 71 -1.08 4.72 -3.64
CA LEU A 71 -0.19 5.32 -2.63
C LEU A 71 0.54 6.54 -3.19
N VAL A 72 1.05 6.44 -4.42
CA VAL A 72 1.70 7.57 -5.10
C VAL A 72 0.68 8.65 -5.42
N ALA A 73 -0.51 8.29 -5.91
CA ALA A 73 -1.59 9.23 -6.14
C ALA A 73 -2.00 9.97 -4.85
N ALA A 74 -2.02 9.31 -3.69
CA ALA A 74 -2.26 9.96 -2.41
C ALA A 74 -1.15 10.95 -2.06
N ALA A 75 0.12 10.60 -2.28
CA ALA A 75 1.25 11.49 -2.07
C ALA A 75 1.22 12.71 -3.00
N LEU A 76 0.90 12.53 -4.30
CA LEU A 76 0.76 13.63 -5.25
C LEU A 76 -0.38 14.58 -4.87
N ARG A 77 -1.54 14.05 -4.45
CA ARG A 77 -2.65 14.86 -3.90
C ARG A 77 -2.25 15.60 -2.63
N ALA A 78 -1.38 15.01 -1.80
CA ALA A 78 -0.86 15.68 -0.61
C ALA A 78 0.10 16.82 -0.97
N LEU A 79 0.97 16.63 -1.97
CA LEU A 79 1.82 17.70 -2.50
C LEU A 79 0.98 18.84 -3.08
N GLU A 80 -0.05 18.53 -3.85
CA GLU A 80 -0.99 19.50 -4.39
C GLU A 80 -1.65 20.33 -3.28
N ALA A 81 -2.24 19.67 -2.28
CA ALA A 81 -2.85 20.35 -1.12
C ALA A 81 -1.84 21.19 -0.34
N ALA A 82 -0.62 20.68 -0.15
CA ALA A 82 0.45 21.40 0.56
C ALA A 82 0.92 22.65 -0.20
N LEU A 83 0.94 22.60 -1.54
CA LEU A 83 1.39 23.70 -2.40
C LEU A 83 0.28 24.72 -2.69
N ALA A 84 -0.99 24.31 -2.68
CA ALA A 84 -2.14 25.18 -2.91
C ALA A 84 -2.37 26.18 -1.76
N GLY A 85 -1.95 25.85 -0.54
CA GLY A 85 -2.09 26.71 0.63
C GLY A 85 -1.05 27.84 0.72
N GLY A 86 -1.43 28.94 1.37
CA GLY A 86 -0.53 30.06 1.70
C GLY A 86 0.47 29.75 2.82
N HIS A 87 0.49 28.52 3.36
CA HIS A 87 1.42 28.11 4.42
C HIS A 87 2.86 28.04 3.90
N ALA A 88 3.74 28.85 4.49
CA ALA A 88 5.16 28.89 4.18
C ALA A 88 5.94 27.77 4.91
N TRP A 89 5.89 26.55 4.37
CA TRP A 89 6.69 25.41 4.83
C TRP A 89 7.97 25.22 3.99
N SER A 90 9.00 24.63 4.59
CA SER A 90 10.32 24.41 3.97
C SER A 90 10.47 23.01 3.37
N HIS A 91 10.06 21.99 4.11
CA HIS A 91 10.21 20.58 3.76
C HIS A 91 8.89 19.82 3.93
N PHE A 92 8.61 18.93 2.99
CA PHE A 92 7.50 17.98 3.01
C PHE A 92 8.01 16.62 3.46
N PHE A 93 7.45 16.07 4.53
CA PHE A 93 7.76 14.76 5.08
C PHE A 93 6.62 13.80 4.79
N TRP A 94 6.88 12.69 4.12
CA TRP A 94 5.90 11.60 4.01
C TRP A 94 6.06 10.66 5.20
N LEU A 95 4.98 10.54 6.00
CA LEU A 95 4.87 9.70 7.17
C LEU A 95 3.65 8.76 7.06
N SER A 96 3.69 7.68 7.83
CA SER A 96 2.51 6.89 8.20
C SER A 96 2.23 6.98 9.69
N GLU A 97 1.09 6.46 10.14
CA GLU A 97 0.71 6.47 11.57
C GLU A 97 1.73 5.78 12.49
N GLN A 98 2.64 4.99 11.93
CA GLN A 98 3.59 4.18 12.69
C GLN A 98 4.99 4.81 12.82
N HIS A 99 5.11 6.09 12.49
CA HIS A 99 6.32 6.86 12.75
C HIS A 99 6.34 7.34 14.20
N LEU A 100 7.54 7.43 14.77
CA LEU A 100 7.80 8.14 16.01
C LEU A 100 8.85 9.22 15.74
N PRO A 101 8.63 10.48 16.17
CA PRO A 101 9.68 11.47 16.14
C PRO A 101 10.77 11.05 17.13
N LEU A 102 12.04 11.18 16.73
CA LEU A 102 13.16 10.85 17.59
C LEU A 102 13.50 11.97 18.57
N PHE A 103 13.00 13.18 18.32
CA PHE A 103 13.30 14.40 19.04
C PHE A 103 12.09 15.34 19.08
N GLY A 104 12.00 16.18 20.10
CA GLY A 104 10.96 17.22 20.17
C GLY A 104 11.08 18.22 19.02
N GLN A 105 9.96 18.77 18.54
CA GLN A 105 9.92 19.61 17.34
C GLN A 105 10.70 20.93 17.45
N ASP A 106 10.98 21.39 18.67
CA ASP A 106 11.73 22.63 18.92
C ASP A 106 13.26 22.44 18.78
N ASP A 107 13.70 21.20 18.52
CA ASP A 107 15.10 20.85 18.33
C ASP A 107 15.66 21.37 16.98
N ALA A 108 16.88 21.91 17.00
CA ALA A 108 17.53 22.45 15.81
C ALA A 108 17.68 21.45 14.66
N ARG A 109 17.70 20.13 14.94
CA ARG A 109 17.77 19.07 13.92
C ARG A 109 16.58 19.07 12.95
N TRP A 110 15.44 19.66 13.32
CA TRP A 110 14.28 19.83 12.44
C TRP A 110 14.45 20.94 11.40
N THR A 111 15.52 21.74 11.51
CA THR A 111 15.88 22.77 10.51
C THR A 111 16.82 22.16 9.47
N LEU A 112 16.23 21.60 8.43
CA LEU A 112 16.95 21.03 7.28
C LEU A 112 17.46 22.11 6.33
N GLU A 113 18.47 21.76 5.51
CA GLU A 113 19.10 22.68 4.58
C GLU A 113 18.12 23.10 3.46
N PRO A 114 17.79 24.39 3.32
CA PRO A 114 16.87 24.83 2.28
C PRO A 114 17.33 24.42 0.89
N GLY A 115 16.40 23.93 0.07
CA GLY A 115 16.68 23.48 -1.30
C GLY A 115 17.24 22.06 -1.39
N TRP A 116 17.55 21.38 -0.28
CA TRP A 116 18.01 20.00 -0.29
C TRP A 116 16.90 19.03 0.11
N SER A 117 16.79 17.94 -0.63
CA SER A 117 15.90 16.82 -0.28
C SER A 117 16.67 15.65 0.31
N TYR A 118 15.98 14.81 1.07
CA TYR A 118 16.58 13.71 1.82
C TYR A 118 15.88 12.41 1.43
N SER A 119 16.63 11.54 0.78
CA SER A 119 16.15 10.27 0.24
C SER A 119 17.32 9.30 0.11
N ASP A 120 17.07 8.01 0.32
CA ASP A 120 17.98 6.92 0.00
C ASP A 120 17.93 6.50 -1.49
N ALA A 121 17.30 7.31 -2.35
CA ALA A 121 17.21 7.07 -3.78
C ALA A 121 18.57 6.75 -4.43
N VAL A 122 18.64 5.61 -5.11
CA VAL A 122 19.79 5.17 -5.91
C VAL A 122 19.33 4.79 -7.32
N PRO A 123 20.13 5.05 -8.36
CA PRO A 123 19.85 4.53 -9.69
C PRO A 123 19.81 3.00 -9.64
N VAL A 124 18.78 2.40 -10.23
CA VAL A 124 18.61 0.93 -10.24
C VAL A 124 19.83 0.26 -10.85
N THR A 125 20.46 0.86 -11.86
CA THR A 125 21.69 0.38 -12.51
C THR A 125 22.89 0.20 -11.57
N THR A 126 22.85 0.79 -10.37
CA THR A 126 23.92 0.70 -9.35
C THR A 126 23.62 -0.29 -8.23
N MET A 127 22.42 -0.86 -8.18
CA MET A 127 22.05 -1.89 -7.20
C MET A 127 22.75 -3.22 -7.49
N ASP A 128 22.77 -4.13 -6.53
CA ASP A 128 23.20 -5.51 -6.76
C ASP A 128 22.26 -6.22 -7.76
N PRO A 129 22.70 -7.32 -8.40
CA PRO A 129 21.90 -8.01 -9.42
C PRO A 129 20.52 -8.47 -8.95
N ALA A 130 20.36 -8.87 -7.69
CA ALA A 130 19.07 -9.30 -7.17
C ALA A 130 18.13 -8.09 -6.95
N GLY A 131 18.67 -6.99 -6.43
CA GLY A 131 17.97 -5.72 -6.32
C GLY A 131 17.52 -5.15 -7.67
N GLN A 132 18.38 -5.24 -8.69
CA GLN A 132 18.02 -4.86 -10.07
C GLN A 132 16.87 -5.73 -10.60
N ALA A 133 16.97 -7.05 -10.44
CA ALA A 133 15.93 -7.96 -10.90
C ALA A 133 14.59 -7.71 -10.20
N ASP A 134 14.60 -7.42 -8.90
CA ASP A 134 13.41 -7.05 -8.14
C ASP A 134 12.77 -5.75 -8.67
N ALA A 135 13.57 -4.68 -8.78
CA ALA A 135 13.09 -3.37 -9.22
C ALA A 135 12.52 -3.42 -10.64
N LEU A 136 13.15 -4.18 -11.54
CA LEU A 136 12.71 -4.30 -12.93
C LEU A 136 11.50 -5.24 -13.10
N HIS A 137 11.37 -6.26 -12.26
CA HIS A 137 10.19 -7.12 -12.27
C HIS A 137 8.89 -6.33 -11.99
N ARG A 138 8.98 -5.28 -11.17
CA ARG A 138 7.84 -4.38 -10.87
C ARG A 138 7.25 -3.67 -12.10
N PHE A 139 8.00 -3.64 -13.20
CA PHE A 139 7.64 -3.07 -14.50
C PHE A 139 7.56 -4.13 -15.61
N SER A 140 7.62 -5.43 -15.26
CA SER A 140 7.65 -6.53 -16.25
C SER A 140 6.27 -6.90 -16.79
N LEU A 141 5.22 -6.46 -16.11
CA LEU A 141 3.82 -6.62 -16.53
C LEU A 141 3.15 -5.24 -16.54
N ASP A 142 2.10 -5.10 -17.34
CA ASP A 142 1.09 -4.05 -17.15
C ASP A 142 0.31 -4.38 -15.89
N PHE A 143 0.42 -3.57 -14.85
CA PHE A 143 -0.30 -3.79 -13.61
C PHE A 143 -1.57 -2.94 -13.57
N ARG A 144 -2.69 -3.61 -13.29
CA ARG A 144 -3.96 -2.98 -12.95
C ARG A 144 -4.21 -3.11 -11.46
N GLU A 145 -4.54 -2.01 -10.81
CA GLU A 145 -4.83 -2.01 -9.39
C GLU A 145 -6.30 -2.33 -9.13
N LEU A 146 -6.56 -3.34 -8.29
CA LEU A 146 -7.87 -3.55 -7.68
C LEU A 146 -7.96 -2.62 -6.46
N PRO A 147 -8.91 -1.65 -6.42
CA PRO A 147 -8.94 -0.63 -5.39
C PRO A 147 -8.90 -1.19 -3.97
N GLY A 148 -7.93 -0.75 -3.18
CA GLY A 148 -7.77 -1.17 -1.79
C GLY A 148 -7.27 -2.60 -1.57
N VAL A 149 -6.96 -3.36 -2.62
CA VAL A 149 -6.48 -4.75 -2.52
C VAL A 149 -5.02 -4.86 -2.96
N GLY A 150 -4.73 -4.55 -4.23
CA GLY A 150 -3.38 -4.71 -4.77
C GLY A 150 -3.29 -4.59 -6.29
N PRO A 151 -2.07 -4.44 -6.82
CA PRO A 151 -1.79 -4.49 -8.25
C PRO A 151 -1.76 -5.94 -8.75
N PHE A 152 -2.42 -6.20 -9.88
CA PHE A 152 -2.43 -7.49 -10.58
C PHE A 152 -1.86 -7.29 -11.98
N GLY A 153 -0.87 -8.10 -12.35
CA GLY A 153 -0.24 -8.03 -13.66
C GLY A 153 -1.14 -8.66 -14.73
N THR A 154 -1.43 -7.91 -15.79
CA THR A 154 -2.37 -8.31 -16.86
C THR A 154 -1.69 -8.69 -18.17
N GLU A 155 -0.58 -8.07 -18.53
CA GLU A 155 0.11 -8.39 -19.78
C GLU A 155 1.61 -8.23 -19.62
N ALA A 156 2.41 -9.08 -20.27
CA ALA A 156 3.86 -8.87 -20.28
C ALA A 156 4.21 -7.62 -21.09
N VAL A 157 5.05 -6.75 -20.52
CA VAL A 157 5.47 -5.51 -21.17
C VAL A 157 6.98 -5.37 -21.14
N THR A 158 7.51 -4.72 -22.19
CA THR A 158 8.91 -4.31 -22.21
C THR A 158 9.01 -2.89 -21.70
N LEU A 159 9.75 -2.69 -20.60
CA LEU A 159 10.02 -1.35 -20.08
C LEU A 159 10.87 -0.55 -21.08
N ASP A 160 10.44 0.68 -21.36
CA ASP A 160 11.18 1.61 -22.22
C ASP A 160 12.63 1.81 -21.74
N ALA A 161 13.57 1.88 -22.68
CA ALA A 161 14.98 1.93 -22.37
C ALA A 161 15.42 3.24 -21.69
N ALA A 162 14.76 4.37 -21.98
CA ALA A 162 15.03 5.63 -21.30
C ALA A 162 14.48 5.61 -19.87
N VAL A 163 13.25 5.10 -19.68
CA VAL A 163 12.70 4.90 -18.32
C VAL A 163 13.60 3.98 -17.50
N ARG A 164 14.00 2.83 -18.07
CA ARG A 164 14.91 1.87 -17.41
C ARG A 164 16.24 2.51 -16.99
N ARG A 165 16.83 3.37 -17.82
CA ARG A 165 18.10 4.04 -17.51
C ARG A 165 17.96 5.09 -16.41
N GLY A 166 16.83 5.80 -16.38
CA GLY A 166 16.56 6.85 -15.39
C GLY A 166 15.99 6.34 -14.06
N LEU A 167 15.53 5.09 -14.01
CA LEU A 167 14.83 4.54 -12.86
C LEU A 167 15.71 4.57 -11.60
N CYS A 168 15.17 5.15 -10.54
CA CYS A 168 15.73 5.11 -9.20
C CYS A 168 14.83 4.27 -8.29
N HIS A 169 15.45 3.62 -7.29
CA HIS A 169 14.77 2.90 -6.22
C HIS A 169 15.18 3.50 -4.87
N GLY A 170 14.27 3.50 -3.91
CA GLY A 170 14.54 3.90 -2.53
C GLY A 170 13.32 3.69 -1.66
N SER A 171 13.40 4.12 -0.41
CA SER A 171 12.26 4.08 0.50
C SER A 171 11.19 5.08 0.08
N ASN A 172 9.93 4.71 0.27
CA ASN A 172 8.79 5.60 0.11
C ASN A 172 8.78 6.75 1.15
N TRP A 173 9.47 6.60 2.30
CA TRP A 173 9.62 7.68 3.27
C TRP A 173 10.66 8.66 2.76
N ILE A 174 10.20 9.84 2.36
CA ILE A 174 11.03 10.85 1.69
C ILE A 174 10.79 12.23 2.30
N VAL A 175 11.84 13.05 2.30
CA VAL A 175 11.72 14.47 2.63
C VAL A 175 12.05 15.30 1.40
N LEU A 176 11.10 16.12 0.97
CA LEU A 176 11.22 16.95 -0.21
C LEU A 176 11.35 18.41 0.20
N ALA A 177 12.38 19.09 -0.28
CA ALA A 177 12.41 20.54 -0.26
C ALA A 177 11.25 21.09 -1.10
N ARG A 178 10.63 22.18 -0.65
CA ARG A 178 9.46 22.77 -1.34
C ARG A 178 9.65 22.97 -2.86
N PRO A 179 10.79 23.46 -3.38
CA PRO A 179 10.98 23.59 -4.82
C PRO A 179 10.94 22.25 -5.57
N HIS A 180 11.52 21.18 -4.99
CA HIS A 180 11.48 19.85 -5.59
C HIS A 180 10.07 19.24 -5.51
N ALA A 181 9.35 19.45 -4.42
CA ALA A 181 7.94 19.05 -4.32
C ALA A 181 7.09 19.67 -5.46
N ALA A 182 7.28 20.97 -5.75
CA ALA A 182 6.60 21.63 -6.85
C ALA A 182 7.01 21.09 -8.23
N ALA A 183 8.31 20.88 -8.45
CA ALA A 183 8.82 20.34 -9.72
C ALA A 183 8.36 18.89 -9.97
N ILE A 184 8.35 18.05 -8.93
CA ILE A 184 7.84 16.67 -9.00
C ILE A 184 6.36 16.68 -9.36
N LEU A 185 5.55 17.51 -8.71
CA LEU A 185 4.12 17.60 -9.00
C LEU A 185 3.87 18.02 -10.46
N ALA A 186 4.63 19.01 -10.96
CA ALA A 186 4.54 19.45 -12.35
C ALA A 186 4.93 18.34 -13.35
N LEU A 187 6.02 17.61 -13.09
CA LEU A 187 6.42 16.48 -13.94
C LEU A 187 5.40 15.34 -13.90
N ALA A 188 4.88 15.00 -12.71
CA ALA A 188 3.91 13.93 -12.53
C ALA A 188 2.56 14.22 -13.23
N ALA A 189 2.25 15.48 -13.50
CA ALA A 189 1.07 15.86 -14.28
C ALA A 189 1.22 15.54 -15.79
N THR A 190 2.42 15.20 -16.27
CA THR A 190 2.68 14.81 -17.66
C THR A 190 2.36 13.32 -17.84
N PRO A 191 1.37 12.93 -18.66
CA PRO A 191 0.94 11.53 -18.78
C PRO A 191 2.05 10.56 -19.15
N GLU A 192 2.97 10.95 -20.05
CA GLU A 192 4.09 10.12 -20.49
C GLU A 192 5.09 9.84 -19.36
N VAL A 193 5.18 10.75 -18.39
CA VAL A 193 6.03 10.59 -17.19
C VAL A 193 5.36 9.69 -16.16
N ALA A 194 4.05 9.85 -15.94
CA ALA A 194 3.31 9.10 -14.94
C ALA A 194 2.94 7.67 -15.39
N ALA A 195 2.63 7.47 -16.67
CA ALA A 195 2.07 6.23 -17.20
C ALA A 195 2.91 4.98 -16.91
N PRO A 196 4.26 4.99 -17.03
CA PRO A 196 5.07 3.82 -16.67
C PRO A 196 4.90 3.39 -15.22
N PHE A 197 4.71 4.34 -14.31
CA PHE A 197 4.52 4.06 -12.88
C PHE A 197 3.07 3.70 -12.57
N ALA A 198 2.10 4.37 -13.19
CA ALA A 198 0.67 4.08 -12.99
C ALA A 198 0.27 2.65 -13.41
N ARG A 199 1.07 2.03 -14.28
CA ARG A 199 0.90 0.67 -14.80
C ARG A 199 1.92 -0.32 -14.23
N SER A 200 2.50 -0.02 -13.07
CA SER A 200 3.51 -0.85 -12.40
C SER A 200 3.14 -1.10 -10.94
N CYS A 201 3.84 -2.02 -10.27
CA CYS A 201 3.63 -2.27 -8.84
C CYS A 201 4.76 -1.68 -7.97
N MET A 202 4.43 -1.43 -6.70
CA MET A 202 5.34 -0.89 -5.67
C MET A 202 6.07 0.38 -6.13
N THR A 203 5.33 1.30 -6.75
CA THR A 203 5.88 2.52 -7.34
C THR A 203 6.06 3.66 -6.34
N ASP A 204 5.59 3.49 -5.10
CA ASP A 204 5.93 4.34 -3.96
C ASP A 204 7.43 4.30 -3.63
N GLU A 205 8.13 3.24 -4.04
CA GLU A 205 9.58 3.07 -3.91
C GLU A 205 10.37 3.42 -5.18
N THR A 206 9.72 3.90 -6.25
CA THR A 206 10.42 4.23 -7.52
C THR A 206 10.03 5.57 -8.13
N MET A 207 8.75 5.97 -8.13
CA MET A 207 8.31 7.16 -8.86
C MET A 207 8.87 8.44 -8.25
N LEU A 208 8.63 8.70 -6.96
CA LEU A 208 9.09 9.95 -6.34
C LEU A 208 10.62 10.04 -6.28
N GLN A 209 11.31 8.91 -6.14
CA GLN A 209 12.76 8.80 -6.14
C GLN A 209 13.31 9.16 -7.52
N THR A 210 12.72 8.59 -8.58
CA THR A 210 13.11 8.88 -9.97
C THR A 210 12.86 10.34 -10.32
N LEU A 211 11.68 10.88 -9.99
CA LEU A 211 11.35 12.28 -10.26
C LEU A 211 12.21 13.24 -9.44
N LEU A 212 12.49 12.93 -8.17
CA LEU A 212 13.36 13.74 -7.33
C LEU A 212 14.76 13.86 -7.94
N VAL A 213 15.38 12.73 -8.30
CA VAL A 213 16.73 12.73 -8.88
C VAL A 213 16.75 13.50 -10.20
N ALA A 214 15.67 13.44 -10.99
CA ALA A 214 15.54 14.19 -12.24
C ALA A 214 15.44 15.72 -12.05
N VAL A 215 14.78 16.21 -10.99
CA VAL A 215 14.56 17.66 -10.78
C VAL A 215 15.57 18.32 -9.86
N ALA A 216 16.25 17.56 -9.01
CA ALA A 216 17.05 18.13 -7.93
C ALA A 216 18.44 18.61 -8.35
N ASP A 217 18.92 18.26 -9.55
CA ASP A 217 20.26 18.63 -10.04
C ASP A 217 21.39 18.34 -9.01
N GLY A 218 21.33 17.16 -8.39
CA GLY A 218 22.28 16.76 -7.34
C GLY A 218 22.00 17.31 -5.94
N ALA A 219 20.98 18.16 -5.75
CA ALA A 219 20.53 18.69 -4.45
C ALA A 219 19.74 17.64 -3.61
N VAL A 220 20.25 16.42 -3.55
CA VAL A 220 19.70 15.30 -2.76
C VAL A 220 20.77 14.76 -1.82
N ARG A 221 20.48 14.79 -0.51
CA ARG A 221 21.27 14.09 0.51
C ARG A 221 20.84 12.63 0.55
N ARG A 222 21.79 11.71 0.35
CA ARG A 222 21.61 10.26 0.49
C ARG A 222 21.54 9.81 1.95
N HIS A 223 20.63 10.41 2.70
CA HIS A 223 20.37 10.12 4.10
C HIS A 223 18.88 10.26 4.35
N ASN A 224 18.19 9.14 4.54
CA ASN A 224 16.76 9.17 4.79
C ASN A 224 16.48 9.74 6.20
N ALA A 225 15.53 10.67 6.34
CA ALA A 225 15.17 11.18 7.66
C ALA A 225 14.46 10.13 8.53
N THR A 226 13.92 9.07 7.93
CA THR A 226 13.28 7.96 8.62
C THR A 226 14.22 6.76 8.72
N PHE A 227 14.48 6.31 9.94
CA PHE A 227 15.13 5.03 10.21
C PHE A 227 14.11 3.90 10.16
N VAL A 228 14.38 2.87 9.36
CA VAL A 228 13.59 1.63 9.32
C VAL A 228 14.37 0.53 10.03
N ALA A 229 13.83 0.04 11.14
CA ALA A 229 14.42 -1.05 11.90
C ALA A 229 14.15 -2.40 11.22
N TRP A 230 14.85 -2.69 10.11
CA TRP A 230 14.73 -3.95 9.35
C TRP A 230 14.80 -5.20 10.25
N PRO A 231 14.27 -6.37 9.84
CA PRO A 231 14.13 -7.53 10.75
C PRO A 231 15.43 -7.97 11.44
N TYR A 232 16.56 -7.88 10.74
CA TYR A 232 17.88 -8.19 11.29
C TYR A 232 18.39 -7.15 12.31
N LEU A 233 17.80 -5.95 12.35
CA LEU A 233 18.07 -4.88 13.33
C LEU A 233 17.03 -4.87 14.46
N SER A 234 15.75 -5.05 14.15
CA SER A 234 14.66 -5.05 15.13
C SER A 234 14.56 -6.33 15.94
N GLY A 235 15.04 -7.45 15.42
CA GLY A 235 14.77 -8.78 15.99
C GLY A 235 13.31 -9.21 15.81
N SER A 236 12.54 -8.54 14.93
CA SER A 236 11.14 -8.83 14.66
C SER A 236 10.88 -8.87 13.15
N PRO A 237 10.11 -9.84 12.64
CA PRO A 237 9.73 -9.89 11.22
C PRO A 237 8.95 -8.64 10.78
N ASP A 238 8.31 -7.94 11.72
CA ASP A 238 7.46 -6.77 11.46
C ASP A 238 8.19 -5.42 11.55
N MET A 239 9.53 -5.44 11.66
CA MET A 239 10.36 -4.24 11.69
C MET A 239 10.03 -3.29 12.86
N LEU A 240 9.60 -3.85 13.99
CA LEU A 240 9.18 -3.05 15.14
C LEU A 240 10.39 -2.34 15.78
N CYS A 241 10.23 -1.05 16.09
CA CYS A 241 11.32 -0.31 16.74
C CYS A 241 11.45 -0.71 18.21
N THR A 242 12.68 -1.07 18.60
CA THR A 242 13.07 -1.31 19.99
C THR A 242 13.72 -0.06 20.57
N ARG A 243 13.85 0.02 21.90
CA ARG A 243 14.59 1.11 22.55
C ARG A 243 16.03 1.24 22.03
N GLN A 244 16.70 0.11 21.80
CA GLN A 244 18.05 0.10 21.22
C GLN A 244 18.08 0.75 19.83
N ASN A 245 17.10 0.44 18.98
CA ASN A 245 17.03 1.01 17.63
C ASN A 245 16.66 2.50 17.64
N ILE A 246 15.85 2.96 18.62
CA ILE A 246 15.60 4.39 18.83
C ILE A 246 16.91 5.12 19.14
N LEU A 247 17.72 4.59 20.06
CA LEU A 247 19.01 5.19 20.40
C LEU A 247 20.00 5.16 19.22
N ALA A 248 20.05 4.05 18.48
CA ALA A 248 20.88 3.94 17.28
C ALA A 248 20.47 4.95 16.20
N ALA A 249 19.16 5.09 15.94
CA ALA A 249 18.63 6.03 14.97
C ALA A 249 18.93 7.49 15.35
N ARG A 250 18.82 7.83 16.65
CA ARG A 250 19.25 9.14 17.19
C ARG A 250 20.72 9.39 16.94
N GLY A 251 21.58 8.41 17.24
CA GLY A 251 23.03 8.52 17.05
C GLY A 251 23.45 8.68 15.59
N GLN A 252 22.64 8.19 14.65
CA GLN A 252 22.85 8.33 13.20
C GLN A 252 22.22 9.61 12.62
N GLY A 253 21.55 10.43 13.43
CA GLY A 253 20.95 11.69 12.99
C GLY A 253 19.69 11.53 12.14
N HIS A 254 18.95 10.43 12.29
CA HIS A 254 17.59 10.34 11.73
C HIS A 254 16.62 11.19 12.56
N LEU A 255 15.53 11.66 11.96
CA LEU A 255 14.51 12.47 12.63
C LEU A 255 13.30 11.64 13.05
N PHE A 256 13.02 10.55 12.33
CA PHE A 256 11.94 9.62 12.64
C PHE A 256 12.47 8.18 12.71
N ILE A 257 11.71 7.33 13.38
CA ILE A 257 11.89 5.88 13.34
C ILE A 257 10.54 5.18 13.12
N ARG A 258 10.59 4.05 12.44
CA ARG A 258 9.46 3.12 12.25
C ARG A 258 9.94 1.67 12.26
N LYS A 259 9.10 0.69 12.60
CA LYS A 259 7.64 0.76 12.80
C LYS A 259 7.26 0.75 14.27
N ARG A 260 6.40 1.66 14.69
CA ARG A 260 5.92 1.75 16.08
C ARG A 260 5.26 0.43 16.55
N PRO A 261 5.70 -0.16 17.70
CA PRO A 261 5.02 -1.30 18.32
C PRO A 261 3.64 -0.91 18.88
N ALA A 262 2.78 -1.89 19.15
CA ALA A 262 1.45 -1.63 19.73
C ALA A 262 1.55 -0.84 21.06
N GLU A 263 2.49 -1.24 21.91
CA GLU A 263 2.81 -0.57 23.17
C GLU A 263 4.24 -0.05 23.15
N LEU A 264 4.42 1.18 23.62
CA LEU A 264 5.74 1.76 23.87
C LEU A 264 6.23 1.38 25.25
N THR A 265 7.54 1.26 25.44
CA THR A 265 8.09 1.12 26.81
C THR A 265 7.76 2.37 27.63
N PRO A 266 7.58 2.26 28.95
CA PRO A 266 7.26 3.40 29.81
C PRO A 266 8.23 4.58 29.62
N GLU A 267 9.53 4.30 29.52
CA GLU A 267 10.59 5.30 29.34
C GLU A 267 10.49 5.98 27.97
N THR A 268 10.21 5.21 26.92
CA THR A 268 10.04 5.76 25.57
C THR A 268 8.79 6.64 25.49
N ARG A 269 7.70 6.21 26.13
CA ARG A 269 6.47 7.00 26.22
C ARG A 269 6.73 8.29 27.00
N GLU A 270 7.36 8.22 28.17
CA GLU A 270 7.68 9.39 28.99
C GLU A 270 8.52 10.43 28.22
N GLU A 271 9.54 9.99 27.47
CA GLU A 271 10.35 10.89 26.64
C GLU A 271 9.55 11.59 25.53
N LEU A 272 8.66 10.87 24.86
CA LEU A 272 7.82 11.44 23.78
C LEU A 272 6.79 12.42 24.37
N GLU A 273 6.14 12.04 25.47
CA GLU A 273 5.18 12.86 26.20
C GLU A 273 5.81 14.17 26.70
N ALA A 274 7.06 14.13 27.17
CA ALA A 274 7.77 15.32 27.63
C ALA A 274 7.97 16.40 26.54
N THR A 275 7.85 16.03 25.26
CA THR A 275 8.01 16.95 24.12
C THR A 275 6.72 17.17 23.31
N ALA A 276 5.64 16.51 23.72
CA ALA A 276 4.33 16.59 23.07
C ALA A 276 3.72 17.99 23.20
N ALA A 277 2.96 18.41 22.19
CA ALA A 277 2.31 19.73 22.17
C ALA A 277 1.15 19.84 23.16
N PHE A 278 0.55 18.71 23.54
CA PHE A 278 -0.54 18.61 24.49
C PHE A 278 -0.47 17.23 25.18
N SER A 279 -1.30 16.96 26.20
CA SER A 279 -1.50 15.61 26.79
C SER A 279 -2.71 14.89 26.17
N ASP A 280 -2.80 13.57 26.33
CA ASP A 280 -3.89 12.76 25.72
C ASP A 280 -5.26 13.34 26.08
N ALA A 281 -5.44 13.65 27.37
CA ALA A 281 -6.64 14.26 27.90
C ALA A 281 -6.92 15.64 27.31
N ALA A 282 -5.87 16.45 27.07
CA ALA A 282 -6.04 17.76 26.46
C ALA A 282 -6.47 17.67 24.98
N LEU A 283 -5.90 16.75 24.19
CA LEU A 283 -6.39 16.51 22.82
C LEU A 283 -7.85 16.04 22.84
N ALA A 284 -8.16 15.07 23.69
CA ALA A 284 -9.53 14.54 23.80
C ALA A 284 -10.53 15.65 24.14
N GLY A 285 -10.20 16.54 25.07
CA GLY A 285 -11.02 17.70 25.40
C GLY A 285 -11.23 18.65 24.22
N LEU A 286 -10.17 18.94 23.45
CA LEU A 286 -10.24 19.80 22.26
C LEU A 286 -11.14 19.22 21.15
N LEU A 287 -11.21 17.89 21.03
CA LEU A 287 -11.98 17.20 20.00
C LEU A 287 -13.41 16.85 20.43
N ALA A 288 -13.70 16.85 21.73
CA ALA A 288 -15.04 16.61 22.26
C ALA A 288 -16.05 17.68 21.82
N GLU A 289 -15.60 18.90 21.58
CA GLU A 289 -16.42 20.04 21.13
C GLU A 289 -16.75 20.00 19.62
N VAL A 290 -16.08 19.12 18.86
CA VAL A 290 -16.28 18.99 17.43
C VAL A 290 -17.32 17.90 17.16
N ALA A 291 -18.38 18.24 16.43
CA ALA A 291 -19.34 17.24 15.98
C ALA A 291 -18.62 16.18 15.13
N GLY A 292 -18.74 14.91 15.52
CA GLY A 292 -18.15 13.81 14.78
C GLY A 292 -18.76 13.66 13.40
N GLY A 293 -17.98 13.12 12.47
CA GLY A 293 -18.55 12.51 11.27
C GLY A 293 -19.35 11.29 11.69
N GLY A 294 -20.59 11.16 11.24
CA GLY A 294 -21.36 9.93 11.46
C GLY A 294 -20.55 8.70 11.03
N PRO A 295 -20.77 7.53 11.66
CA PRO A 295 -20.03 6.32 11.29
C PRO A 295 -20.27 6.02 9.81
N ALA A 296 -19.19 5.72 9.07
CA ALA A 296 -19.36 5.24 7.70
C ALA A 296 -20.14 3.92 7.72
N ALA A 297 -20.90 3.67 6.65
CA ALA A 297 -21.68 2.45 6.51
C ALA A 297 -20.76 1.22 6.55
N ASP A 298 -21.13 0.24 7.38
CA ASP A 298 -20.49 -1.06 7.38
C ASP A 298 -20.98 -1.88 6.18
N LEU A 299 -20.06 -2.18 5.25
CA LEU A 299 -20.36 -2.94 4.05
C LEU A 299 -20.25 -4.47 4.27
N TRP A 300 -19.80 -4.91 5.44
CA TRP A 300 -19.60 -6.34 5.73
C TRP A 300 -20.87 -7.18 5.59
N PRO A 301 -22.05 -6.76 6.08
CA PRO A 301 -23.29 -7.53 5.90
C PRO A 301 -23.65 -7.73 4.41
N LEU A 302 -23.42 -6.70 3.59
CA LEU A 302 -23.65 -6.77 2.15
C LEU A 302 -22.68 -7.73 1.47
N ALA A 303 -21.41 -7.70 1.85
CA ALA A 303 -20.40 -8.65 1.36
C ALA A 303 -20.80 -10.11 1.68
N GLN A 304 -21.24 -10.38 2.90
CA GLN A 304 -21.70 -11.72 3.31
C GLN A 304 -22.93 -12.19 2.51
N GLN A 305 -23.89 -11.30 2.25
CA GLN A 305 -25.07 -11.60 1.44
C GLN A 305 -24.67 -11.93 -0.01
N LEU A 306 -23.82 -11.08 -0.61
CA LEU A 306 -23.33 -11.27 -1.97
C LEU A 306 -22.57 -12.60 -2.09
N SER A 307 -21.73 -12.94 -1.13
CA SER A 307 -20.97 -14.20 -1.17
C SER A 307 -21.88 -15.42 -1.16
N LYS A 308 -22.92 -15.42 -0.32
CA LYS A 308 -23.92 -16.51 -0.29
C LYS A 308 -24.68 -16.62 -1.60
N HIS A 309 -25.06 -15.48 -2.19
CA HIS A 309 -25.75 -15.44 -3.47
C HIS A 309 -24.89 -15.99 -4.62
N ILE A 310 -23.62 -15.60 -4.68
CA ILE A 310 -22.67 -16.10 -5.68
C ILE A 310 -22.46 -17.61 -5.52
N VAL A 311 -22.21 -18.10 -4.29
CA VAL A 311 -22.05 -19.53 -4.04
C VAL A 311 -23.28 -20.31 -4.49
N ALA A 312 -24.49 -19.88 -4.09
CA ALA A 312 -25.73 -20.56 -4.48
C ALA A 312 -25.97 -20.56 -6.00
N SER A 313 -25.52 -19.52 -6.71
CA SER A 313 -25.66 -19.42 -8.16
C SER A 313 -24.66 -20.29 -8.92
N VAL A 314 -23.50 -20.57 -8.32
CA VAL A 314 -22.38 -21.27 -8.96
C VAL A 314 -22.32 -22.77 -8.56
N ASP A 315 -22.83 -23.13 -7.39
CA ASP A 315 -22.82 -24.49 -6.80
C ASP A 315 -23.72 -25.50 -7.54
N GLY A 316 -24.38 -25.10 -8.64
CA GLY A 316 -25.13 -26.01 -9.52
C GLY A 316 -24.30 -27.14 -10.15
N ARG A 317 -22.98 -27.18 -9.95
CA ARG A 317 -22.04 -28.21 -10.49
C ARG A 317 -21.86 -29.44 -9.58
N ALA A 318 -22.92 -29.90 -8.91
CA ALA A 318 -23.01 -31.21 -8.23
C ALA A 318 -21.84 -31.58 -7.29
N GLY A 319 -21.31 -30.63 -6.51
CA GLY A 319 -20.25 -30.90 -5.54
C GLY A 319 -18.84 -31.07 -6.14
N ALA A 320 -18.62 -30.65 -7.39
CA ALA A 320 -17.30 -30.64 -8.02
C ALA A 320 -16.32 -29.64 -7.38
N TYR A 321 -16.81 -28.70 -6.56
CA TYR A 321 -16.03 -27.63 -5.97
C TYR A 321 -16.29 -27.46 -4.48
N ALA A 322 -15.24 -27.13 -3.73
CA ALA A 322 -15.31 -26.64 -2.36
C ALA A 322 -15.20 -25.11 -2.38
N PHE A 323 -16.13 -24.43 -1.72
CA PHE A 323 -16.14 -22.98 -1.57
C PHE A 323 -15.69 -22.60 -0.16
N HIS A 324 -14.72 -21.69 -0.06
CA HIS A 324 -14.26 -21.13 1.20
C HIS A 324 -14.52 -19.63 1.22
N LEU A 325 -15.25 -19.19 2.24
CA LEU A 325 -15.63 -17.81 2.50
C LEU A 325 -14.73 -17.27 3.60
N PHE A 326 -14.04 -16.17 3.36
CA PHE A 326 -13.10 -15.62 4.33
C PHE A 326 -13.76 -14.49 5.14
N ASP A 327 -13.53 -14.51 6.44
CA ASP A 327 -13.91 -13.42 7.33
C ASP A 327 -12.80 -12.37 7.40
N SER A 328 -13.06 -11.20 6.84
CA SER A 328 -12.09 -10.11 6.77
C SER A 328 -11.65 -9.63 8.16
N VAL A 329 -12.51 -9.76 9.18
CA VAL A 329 -12.22 -9.34 10.56
C VAL A 329 -11.27 -10.32 11.24
N ASN A 330 -11.39 -11.62 10.97
CA ASN A 330 -10.66 -12.65 11.70
C ASN A 330 -9.28 -12.97 11.11
N ILE A 331 -9.10 -12.81 9.80
CA ILE A 331 -7.93 -13.37 9.10
C ILE A 331 -6.87 -12.30 8.78
N GLY A 332 -7.23 -11.01 8.76
CA GLY A 332 -6.32 -9.90 8.46
C GLY A 332 -5.74 -9.97 7.02
N ASN A 333 -5.51 -8.82 6.38
CA ASN A 333 -5.10 -8.78 4.96
C ASN A 333 -6.05 -9.57 4.03
N VAL A 334 -7.32 -9.67 4.40
CA VAL A 334 -8.39 -10.23 3.57
C VAL A 334 -9.24 -9.05 3.13
N PRO A 335 -9.49 -8.87 1.82
CA PRO A 335 -10.35 -7.80 1.36
C PRO A 335 -11.80 -8.03 1.83
N LEU A 336 -12.62 -6.99 1.76
CA LEU A 336 -14.02 -7.04 2.23
C LEU A 336 -14.81 -8.23 1.66
N PHE A 337 -14.51 -8.64 0.43
CA PHE A 337 -15.06 -9.82 -0.22
C PHE A 337 -13.92 -10.70 -0.72
N TYR A 338 -13.86 -11.94 -0.23
CA TYR A 338 -12.92 -12.95 -0.70
C TYR A 338 -13.56 -14.34 -0.65
N ILE A 339 -13.65 -14.97 -1.82
CA ILE A 339 -14.04 -16.37 -1.99
C ILE A 339 -12.87 -17.11 -2.63
N THR A 340 -12.55 -18.30 -2.13
CA THR A 340 -11.74 -19.28 -2.87
C THR A 340 -12.61 -20.48 -3.26
N VAL A 341 -12.36 -20.99 -4.46
CA VAL A 341 -13.07 -22.13 -5.03
C VAL A 341 -12.03 -23.15 -5.47
N THR A 342 -12.06 -24.34 -4.86
CA THR A 342 -11.07 -25.39 -5.07
C THR A 342 -11.77 -26.61 -5.68
N PRO A 343 -11.22 -27.22 -6.75
CA PRO A 343 -11.79 -28.45 -7.30
C PRO A 343 -11.71 -29.60 -6.28
N VAL A 344 -12.80 -30.36 -6.13
CA VAL A 344 -12.87 -31.54 -5.26
C VAL A 344 -12.14 -32.70 -5.95
N ALA A 345 -10.88 -32.89 -5.55
CA ALA A 345 -9.98 -34.01 -5.88
C ALA A 345 -10.27 -34.78 -7.19
N ALA A 346 -9.72 -34.29 -8.31
CA ALA A 346 -9.35 -35.16 -9.44
C ALA A 346 -7.89 -35.59 -9.28
N ALA A 347 -7.59 -36.88 -9.48
CA ALA A 347 -6.21 -37.37 -9.43
C ALA A 347 -5.35 -36.63 -10.47
N GLY A 348 -4.25 -36.01 -10.03
CA GLY A 348 -3.27 -35.35 -10.90
C GLY A 348 -3.39 -33.84 -11.06
N ALA A 349 -4.40 -33.16 -10.50
CA ALA A 349 -4.47 -31.69 -10.58
C ALA A 349 -3.21 -31.01 -9.98
N PRO A 350 -2.76 -29.85 -10.53
CA PRO A 350 -1.68 -29.08 -9.91
C PRO A 350 -2.00 -28.81 -8.43
N ALA A 351 -1.00 -28.98 -7.56
CA ALA A 351 -1.15 -28.67 -6.14
C ALA A 351 -1.67 -27.23 -5.96
N ASP A 352 -2.65 -27.07 -5.08
CA ASP A 352 -3.22 -25.77 -4.68
C ASP A 352 -3.85 -24.95 -5.82
N LEU A 353 -4.23 -25.58 -6.94
CA LEU A 353 -5.03 -24.95 -8.01
C LEU A 353 -6.38 -24.48 -7.46
N ARG A 354 -6.66 -23.18 -7.55
CA ARG A 354 -7.89 -22.57 -7.05
C ARG A 354 -8.29 -21.32 -7.84
N LEU A 355 -9.59 -21.04 -7.86
CA LEU A 355 -10.11 -19.74 -8.28
C LEU A 355 -10.31 -18.85 -7.06
N CYS A 356 -9.73 -17.66 -7.07
CA CYS A 356 -9.96 -16.61 -6.08
C CYS A 356 -10.82 -15.49 -6.69
N VAL A 357 -11.81 -15.02 -5.95
CA VAL A 357 -12.65 -13.87 -6.31
C VAL A 357 -12.55 -12.82 -5.21
N LEU A 358 -12.07 -11.62 -5.56
CA LEU A 358 -11.65 -10.58 -4.63
C LEU A 358 -12.38 -9.26 -4.91
N SER A 359 -12.82 -8.55 -3.87
CA SER A 359 -13.25 -7.15 -3.97
C SER A 359 -13.16 -6.44 -2.62
N GLN A 360 -12.85 -5.14 -2.64
CA GLN A 360 -12.86 -4.29 -1.45
C GLN A 360 -14.04 -3.31 -1.41
N ASP A 361 -14.55 -2.92 -2.58
CA ASP A 361 -15.59 -1.91 -2.75
C ASP A 361 -16.95 -2.52 -3.15
N LEU A 362 -17.01 -3.86 -3.30
CA LEU A 362 -18.16 -4.62 -3.81
C LEU A 362 -18.65 -4.17 -5.19
N ARG A 363 -17.80 -3.46 -5.93
CA ARG A 363 -18.09 -2.93 -7.25
C ARG A 363 -17.09 -3.43 -8.27
N THR A 364 -15.81 -3.35 -7.94
CA THR A 364 -14.71 -3.83 -8.76
C THR A 364 -14.24 -5.16 -8.20
N PHE A 365 -14.24 -6.20 -9.03
CA PHE A 365 -13.83 -7.55 -8.68
C PHE A 365 -12.62 -7.97 -9.49
N LYS A 366 -11.79 -8.81 -8.90
CA LYS A 366 -10.72 -9.53 -9.60
C LYS A 366 -10.89 -11.03 -9.39
N LEU A 367 -10.94 -11.75 -10.50
CA LEU A 367 -10.87 -13.20 -10.55
C LEU A 367 -9.41 -13.61 -10.84
N VAL A 368 -8.90 -14.56 -10.08
CA VAL A 368 -7.51 -15.06 -10.16
C VAL A 368 -7.55 -16.58 -10.15
N VAL A 369 -7.06 -17.23 -11.20
CA VAL A 369 -6.73 -18.65 -11.13
C VAL A 369 -5.32 -18.76 -10.54
N ALA A 370 -5.23 -19.19 -9.29
CA ALA A 370 -3.98 -19.24 -8.55
C ALA A 370 -3.45 -20.69 -8.45
N VAL A 371 -2.13 -20.83 -8.45
CA VAL A 371 -1.41 -22.07 -8.12
C VAL A 371 -0.24 -21.76 -7.18
N HIS A 372 0.08 -22.74 -6.34
CA HIS A 372 1.35 -22.73 -5.61
C HIS A 372 2.40 -23.49 -6.41
N ALA A 373 3.44 -22.80 -6.86
CA ALA A 373 4.57 -23.42 -7.54
C ALA A 373 5.82 -23.25 -6.68
N SER A 374 5.96 -24.06 -5.64
CA SER A 374 7.27 -24.30 -5.04
C SER A 374 7.64 -25.77 -5.19
N ALA A 375 8.90 -26.01 -5.55
CA ALA A 375 9.56 -27.24 -5.09
C ALA A 375 9.56 -27.15 -3.55
N ALA A 376 9.12 -28.22 -2.89
CA ALA A 376 8.91 -28.26 -1.44
C ALA A 376 9.98 -27.47 -0.66
N GLY A 377 9.60 -26.30 -0.13
CA GLY A 377 10.42 -25.51 0.79
C GLY A 377 11.04 -24.21 0.25
N ASP A 378 11.02 -23.93 -1.05
CA ASP A 378 11.53 -22.65 -1.58
C ASP A 378 10.40 -21.65 -1.87
N LYS A 379 10.13 -20.74 -0.91
CA LYS A 379 9.20 -19.61 -1.10
C LYS A 379 9.80 -18.48 -1.94
N THR A 380 11.09 -18.55 -2.30
CA THR A 380 11.76 -17.49 -3.05
C THR A 380 11.66 -17.69 -4.55
N GLY A 381 11.76 -18.92 -5.08
CA GLY A 381 11.30 -19.40 -6.40
C GLY A 381 11.63 -18.58 -7.66
N GLY A 382 12.40 -17.49 -7.50
CA GLY A 382 12.58 -16.42 -8.48
C GLY A 382 11.30 -15.62 -8.83
N TRP A 383 11.53 -14.55 -9.59
CA TRP A 383 10.47 -13.75 -10.24
C TRP A 383 10.07 -14.30 -11.62
N ALA A 384 10.60 -15.45 -12.01
CA ALA A 384 10.35 -16.06 -13.30
C ALA A 384 8.96 -16.74 -13.33
N PRO A 385 8.21 -16.61 -14.44
CA PRO A 385 6.97 -17.34 -14.63
C PRO A 385 7.23 -18.85 -14.73
N VAL A 386 6.29 -19.66 -14.22
CA VAL A 386 6.34 -21.14 -14.31
C VAL A 386 5.31 -21.64 -15.31
N ALA A 387 5.51 -22.85 -15.85
CA ALA A 387 4.53 -23.48 -16.73
C ALA A 387 3.44 -24.19 -15.92
N VAL A 388 2.18 -24.03 -16.34
CA VAL A 388 1.01 -24.76 -15.81
C VAL A 388 0.19 -25.22 -17.01
N GLY A 389 0.40 -26.47 -17.43
CA GLY A 389 -0.10 -26.96 -18.71
C GLY A 389 0.42 -26.11 -19.87
N PRO A 390 -0.45 -25.60 -20.76
CA PRO A 390 -0.03 -24.72 -21.86
C PRO A 390 0.18 -23.25 -21.44
N TYR A 391 -0.13 -22.89 -20.20
CA TYR A 391 -0.14 -21.51 -19.72
C TYR A 391 1.10 -21.17 -18.90
N ARG A 392 1.32 -19.87 -18.68
CA ARG A 392 2.32 -19.37 -17.75
C ARG A 392 1.68 -18.80 -16.51
N ALA A 393 2.20 -19.15 -15.34
CA ALA A 393 1.79 -18.58 -14.08
C ALA A 393 2.82 -17.57 -13.58
N HIS A 394 2.38 -16.34 -13.33
CA HIS A 394 3.23 -15.22 -12.95
C HIS A 394 3.14 -14.93 -11.45
N PRO A 395 4.26 -14.64 -10.75
CA PRO A 395 4.25 -14.29 -9.33
C PRO A 395 3.35 -13.09 -9.01
N LEU A 396 2.55 -13.23 -7.97
CA LEU A 396 1.68 -12.19 -7.42
C LEU A 396 2.40 -11.40 -6.33
N ARG A 397 2.35 -10.08 -6.43
CA ARG A 397 2.77 -9.13 -5.39
C ARG A 397 1.58 -8.42 -4.77
N VAL A 398 0.69 -9.20 -4.19
CA VAL A 398 -0.43 -8.67 -3.41
C VAL A 398 -0.33 -9.20 -1.99
N ARG A 399 -0.41 -8.31 -1.00
CA ARG A 399 -0.49 -8.71 0.41
C ARG A 399 -1.92 -9.08 0.76
N VAL A 400 -2.39 -10.14 0.14
CA VAL A 400 -3.66 -10.78 0.45
C VAL A 400 -3.37 -12.14 1.07
N PHE A 401 -4.19 -12.53 2.05
CA PHE A 401 -4.10 -13.84 2.68
C PHE A 401 -3.99 -14.95 1.63
N ASP A 402 -2.93 -15.75 1.76
CA ASP A 402 -2.66 -16.91 0.90
C ASP A 402 -2.59 -16.56 -0.61
N LEU A 403 -2.18 -15.34 -0.96
CA LEU A 403 -1.90 -14.92 -2.34
C LEU A 403 -0.53 -14.27 -2.52
N PHE A 404 0.11 -13.82 -1.43
CA PHE A 404 1.44 -13.23 -1.51
C PHE A 404 2.46 -14.28 -1.97
N MET A 405 3.15 -14.03 -3.08
CA MET A 405 4.11 -14.95 -3.73
C MET A 405 3.49 -16.19 -4.39
N GLU A 406 2.17 -16.33 -4.38
CA GLU A 406 1.45 -17.28 -5.24
C GLU A 406 1.59 -16.88 -6.70
N ARG A 407 1.14 -17.74 -7.63
CA ARG A 407 1.20 -17.43 -9.06
C ARG A 407 -0.17 -17.42 -9.69
N GLU A 408 -0.48 -16.37 -10.43
CA GLU A 408 -1.67 -16.28 -11.26
C GLU A 408 -1.41 -16.97 -12.59
N VAL A 409 -2.17 -18.03 -12.89
CA VAL A 409 -2.19 -18.70 -14.19
C VAL A 409 -2.80 -17.75 -15.21
N ARG A 410 -1.98 -17.29 -16.15
CA ARG A 410 -2.41 -16.43 -17.24
C ARG A 410 -2.98 -17.29 -18.36
N VAL A 411 -4.30 -17.32 -18.42
CA VAL A 411 -5.03 -17.72 -19.62
C VAL A 411 -5.19 -16.46 -20.47
N GLU A 412 -4.97 -16.52 -21.79
CA GLU A 412 -5.28 -15.37 -22.65
C GLU A 412 -6.75 -15.01 -22.46
N GLU A 413 -6.99 -13.88 -21.81
CA GLU A 413 -8.32 -13.37 -21.59
C GLU A 413 -8.64 -12.30 -22.62
N GLY A 414 -9.92 -12.02 -22.79
CA GLY A 414 -10.33 -10.71 -23.30
C GLY A 414 -9.65 -9.57 -22.50
N PRO A 415 -9.81 -8.31 -22.95
CA PRO A 415 -8.99 -7.17 -22.54
C PRO A 415 -9.00 -6.84 -21.03
N ASP A 416 -9.89 -7.46 -20.25
CA ASP A 416 -10.09 -7.16 -18.83
C ASP A 416 -9.32 -8.05 -17.86
N ALA A 417 -8.72 -9.17 -18.32
CA ALA A 417 -7.79 -9.99 -17.51
C ALA A 417 -8.30 -10.28 -16.09
N GLY A 418 -9.54 -10.72 -15.95
CA GLY A 418 -10.18 -11.13 -14.70
C GLY A 418 -10.82 -9.99 -13.92
N PHE A 419 -10.71 -8.75 -14.39
CA PHE A 419 -11.40 -7.62 -13.79
C PHE A 419 -12.86 -7.58 -14.23
N VAL A 420 -13.77 -7.38 -13.27
CA VAL A 420 -15.20 -7.20 -13.52
C VAL A 420 -15.67 -6.00 -12.71
N THR A 421 -16.31 -5.03 -13.36
CA THR A 421 -16.88 -3.87 -12.68
C THR A 421 -18.40 -3.92 -12.79
N LEU A 422 -19.09 -3.94 -11.66
CA LEU A 422 -20.54 -3.94 -11.60
C LEU A 422 -21.13 -2.57 -11.93
N GLY A 423 -22.36 -2.59 -12.45
CA GLY A 423 -23.21 -1.42 -12.60
C GLY A 423 -23.65 -0.84 -11.25
N THR A 424 -24.53 0.16 -11.30
CA THR A 424 -25.10 0.79 -10.08
C THR A 424 -26.44 0.19 -9.66
N ASP A 425 -27.00 -0.69 -10.47
CA ASP A 425 -28.26 -1.40 -10.29
C ASP A 425 -28.15 -2.64 -9.39
N GLY A 426 -26.92 -3.01 -9.01
CA GLY A 426 -26.67 -4.21 -8.22
C GLY A 426 -26.78 -5.51 -9.03
N ASP A 427 -26.81 -5.44 -10.37
CA ASP A 427 -26.75 -6.62 -11.21
C ASP A 427 -25.38 -7.30 -11.10
N VAL A 428 -25.40 -8.59 -10.80
CA VAL A 428 -24.22 -9.45 -10.61
C VAL A 428 -24.12 -10.53 -11.67
N SER A 429 -25.03 -10.60 -12.64
CA SER A 429 -25.02 -11.62 -13.69
C SER A 429 -23.69 -11.65 -14.45
N GLY A 430 -23.13 -10.48 -14.78
CA GLY A 430 -21.82 -10.40 -15.44
C GLY A 430 -20.66 -10.98 -14.61
N LEU A 431 -20.73 -10.87 -13.27
CA LEU A 431 -19.75 -11.47 -12.35
C LEU A 431 -19.94 -12.99 -12.27
N ILE A 432 -21.18 -13.47 -12.17
CA ILE A 432 -21.50 -14.91 -12.14
C ILE A 432 -21.02 -15.58 -13.44
N ASP A 433 -21.29 -14.97 -14.59
CA ASP A 433 -20.83 -15.48 -15.88
C ASP A 433 -19.29 -15.52 -15.96
N ALA A 434 -18.62 -14.49 -15.42
CA ALA A 434 -17.17 -14.49 -15.33
C ALA A 434 -16.64 -15.63 -14.45
N ILE A 435 -17.27 -15.90 -13.31
CA ILE A 435 -16.90 -17.01 -12.42
C ILE A 435 -17.05 -18.34 -13.15
N HIS A 436 -18.17 -18.59 -13.82
CA HIS A 436 -18.36 -19.83 -14.59
C HIS A 436 -17.29 -20.04 -15.66
N ARG A 437 -16.95 -18.99 -16.43
CA ARG A 437 -15.85 -19.07 -17.42
C ARG A 437 -14.51 -19.41 -16.77
N HIS A 438 -14.24 -18.92 -15.56
CA HIS A 438 -13.01 -19.22 -14.84
C HIS A 438 -13.00 -20.64 -14.28
N LEU A 439 -14.15 -21.16 -13.82
CA LEU A 439 -14.26 -22.54 -13.38
C LEU A 439 -14.05 -23.53 -14.53
N ASP A 440 -14.59 -23.25 -15.72
CA ASP A 440 -14.31 -24.09 -16.91
C ASP A 440 -12.82 -24.20 -17.21
N ARG A 441 -12.04 -23.15 -16.91
CA ARG A 441 -10.57 -23.17 -17.05
C ARG A 441 -9.90 -23.96 -15.94
N VAL A 442 -10.39 -23.84 -14.70
CA VAL A 442 -9.92 -24.67 -13.58
C VAL A 442 -10.14 -26.15 -13.92
N ASP A 443 -11.30 -26.51 -14.46
CA ASP A 443 -11.62 -27.86 -14.93
C ASP A 443 -10.63 -28.32 -16.02
N ALA A 444 -10.38 -27.48 -17.03
CA ALA A 444 -9.43 -27.80 -18.10
C ALA A 444 -8.00 -27.99 -17.58
N LEU A 445 -7.53 -27.13 -16.67
CA LEU A 445 -6.20 -27.23 -16.06
C LEU A 445 -6.05 -28.47 -15.18
N ALA A 446 -7.09 -28.84 -14.44
CA ALA A 446 -7.09 -30.03 -13.60
C ALA A 446 -6.95 -31.33 -14.42
N GLN A 447 -7.39 -31.33 -15.69
CA GLN A 447 -7.28 -32.47 -16.60
C GLN A 447 -5.90 -32.60 -17.28
N VAL A 448 -5.17 -31.49 -17.47
CA VAL A 448 -3.89 -31.46 -18.22
C VAL A 448 -2.72 -32.10 -17.45
N SER A 449 -2.82 -32.23 -16.13
CA SER A 449 -1.74 -32.76 -15.28
C SER A 449 -1.81 -34.28 -15.05
N GLY A 450 -2.76 -34.99 -15.67
CA GLY A 450 -2.87 -36.45 -15.65
C GLY A 450 -2.07 -37.19 -16.74
N THR A 451 -1.27 -36.50 -17.56
CA THR A 451 -0.52 -37.08 -18.68
C THR A 451 0.96 -36.69 -18.69
N ALA A 452 1.63 -36.77 -17.53
CA ALA A 452 3.09 -36.69 -17.43
C ALA A 452 3.68 -38.04 -17.03
#